data_AF-A0A143XFR7-F1
#
_entry.id   AF-A0A143XFR7-F1
#
_cell.length_a   1.000
_cell.length_b   1.000
_cell.length_c   1.000
_cell.angle_alpha   90.00
_cell.angle_beta   90.00
_cell.angle_gamma   90.00
#
_symmetry.space_group_name_H-M   'P 1'
#
loop_
_entity.id
_entity.type
_entity.pdbx_description
1 polymer ?
#
loop_
_entity_poly.entity_id
_entity_poly.type
_entity_poly.pdbx_seq_one_letter_code
_entity_poly.pdbx_strand_id
1 'polypeptide(L)'
;MVQAEKQKEVFLSLCGQHDYNLLTGKEAMTQADFERITYITTVLGYSSYTQELISEHLEMACKEAERTDREFDILKGYPEYYEDENVYEQIDKWIEDFISQVPPAKQDDIRQLIKENTEII
;
A
#
# COMPACT_ATOMS: atom_id res chain seq x y z
N MET A 1 18.84 -2.01 -6.10
CA MET A 1 18.65 -3.48 -6.11
C MET A 1 18.75 -4.04 -4.70
N VAL A 2 19.93 -4.07 -4.05
CA VAL A 2 20.11 -4.70 -2.72
C VAL A 2 19.13 -4.19 -1.63
N GLN A 3 18.78 -2.90 -1.61
CA GLN A 3 17.85 -2.37 -0.60
C GLN A 3 16.38 -2.75 -0.87
N ALA A 4 15.97 -2.77 -2.14
CA ALA A 4 14.63 -3.17 -2.53
C ALA A 4 14.40 -4.67 -2.26
N GLU A 5 15.38 -5.52 -2.58
CA GLU A 5 15.35 -6.95 -2.27
C GLU A 5 15.20 -7.20 -0.76
N LYS A 6 15.97 -6.50 0.09
CA LYS A 6 15.84 -6.60 1.55
C LYS A 6 14.47 -6.17 2.05
N GLN A 7 13.94 -5.05 1.54
CA GLN A 7 12.60 -4.57 1.90
C GLN A 7 11.51 -5.55 1.45
N LYS A 8 11.65 -6.13 0.24
CA LYS A 8 10.78 -7.17 -0.30
C LYS A 8 10.77 -8.41 0.58
N GLU A 9 11.94 -8.92 0.99
CA GLU A 9 12.06 -10.08 1.89
C GLU A 9 11.37 -9.83 3.24
N VAL A 10 11.61 -8.66 3.84
CA VAL A 10 10.96 -8.29 5.10
C VAL A 10 9.45 -8.19 4.90
N PHE A 11 8.98 -7.53 3.85
CA PHE A 11 7.55 -7.38 3.58
C PHE A 11 6.86 -8.73 3.35
N LEU A 12 7.44 -9.62 2.53
CA LEU A 12 6.93 -10.98 2.32
C LEU A 12 6.82 -11.79 3.61
N SER A 13 7.69 -11.54 4.61
CA SER A 13 7.62 -12.19 5.93
C SER A 13 6.47 -11.69 6.82
N LEU A 14 5.86 -10.56 6.45
CA LEU A 14 4.72 -9.94 7.13
C LEU A 14 3.40 -10.25 6.42
N CYS A 15 3.45 -10.48 5.10
CA CYS A 15 2.28 -10.77 4.28
C CYS A 15 1.50 -12.01 4.72
N GLY A 16 0.17 -11.91 4.63
CA GLY A 16 -0.70 -13.09 4.59
C GLY A 16 -0.55 -13.87 3.28
N GLN A 17 -1.26 -15.00 3.18
CA GLN A 17 -1.09 -15.95 2.07
C GLN A 17 -1.45 -15.36 0.70
N HIS A 18 -2.47 -14.51 0.64
CA HIS A 18 -2.92 -13.90 -0.62
C HIS A 18 -1.87 -12.93 -1.17
N ASP A 19 -1.43 -11.97 -0.36
CA ASP A 19 -0.39 -11.00 -0.71
C ASP A 19 0.92 -11.68 -1.08
N TYR A 20 1.29 -12.73 -0.35
CA TYR A 20 2.43 -13.56 -0.70
C TYR A 20 2.27 -14.18 -2.09
N ASN A 21 1.11 -14.71 -2.43
CA ASN A 21 0.86 -15.32 -3.74
C ASN A 21 0.92 -14.30 -4.89
N LEU A 22 0.34 -13.12 -4.68
CA LEU A 22 0.39 -12.02 -5.65
C LEU A 22 1.84 -11.58 -5.91
N LEU A 23 2.60 -11.30 -4.84
CA LEU A 23 3.96 -10.76 -4.92
C LEU A 23 5.01 -11.79 -5.37
N THR A 24 4.67 -13.08 -5.33
CA THR A 24 5.50 -14.18 -5.87
C THR A 24 5.01 -14.65 -7.25
N GLY A 25 4.01 -13.99 -7.84
CA GLY A 25 3.49 -14.29 -9.17
C GLY A 25 2.69 -15.60 -9.27
N LYS A 26 2.26 -16.17 -8.15
CA LYS A 26 1.37 -17.35 -8.12
C LYS A 26 -0.08 -16.98 -8.46
N GLU A 27 -0.47 -15.74 -8.16
CA GLU A 27 -1.76 -15.16 -8.51
C GLU A 27 -1.53 -13.87 -9.30
N ALA A 28 -2.44 -13.56 -10.21
CA ALA A 28 -2.36 -12.33 -10.99
C ALA A 28 -2.78 -11.14 -10.13
N MET A 29 -1.94 -10.10 -10.08
CA MET A 29 -2.24 -8.85 -9.40
C MET A 29 -3.39 -8.11 -10.08
N THR A 30 -4.41 -7.70 -9.32
CA THR A 30 -5.46 -6.81 -9.81
C THR A 30 -5.08 -5.36 -9.55
N GLN A 31 -5.82 -4.43 -10.17
CA GLN A 31 -5.66 -3.00 -9.88
C GLN A 31 -5.79 -2.74 -8.37
N ALA A 32 -6.89 -3.17 -7.76
CA ALA A 32 -7.16 -2.96 -6.33
C ALA A 32 -6.09 -3.57 -5.41
N ASP A 33 -5.51 -4.71 -5.79
CA ASP A 33 -4.39 -5.29 -5.03
C ASP A 33 -3.14 -4.42 -5.12
N PHE A 34 -2.84 -3.93 -6.32
CA PHE A 34 -1.71 -3.04 -6.54
C PHE A 34 -1.85 -1.77 -5.69
N GLU A 35 -2.99 -1.07 -5.76
CA GLU A 35 -3.24 0.17 -5.00
C GLU A 35 -3.08 -0.07 -3.49
N ARG A 36 -3.67 -1.17 -2.99
CA ARG A 36 -3.60 -1.55 -1.58
C ARG A 36 -2.16 -1.84 -1.16
N ILE A 37 -1.44 -2.68 -1.91
CA ILE A 37 -0.10 -3.12 -1.55
C ILE A 37 0.89 -1.95 -1.63
N THR A 38 0.83 -1.13 -2.68
CA THR A 38 1.72 0.04 -2.82
C THR A 38 1.47 1.08 -1.73
N TYR A 39 0.21 1.27 -1.32
CA TYR A 39 -0.11 2.09 -0.16
C TYR A 39 0.53 1.52 1.11
N ILE A 40 0.34 0.23 1.41
CA ILE A 40 0.91 -0.43 2.60
C ILE A 40 2.44 -0.32 2.60
N THR A 41 3.13 -0.62 1.50
CA THR A 41 4.59 -0.54 1.44
C THR A 41 5.09 0.90 1.58
N THR A 42 4.31 1.88 1.14
CA THR A 42 4.62 3.30 1.32
C THR A 42 4.56 3.71 2.79
N VAL A 43 3.47 3.39 3.50
CA VAL A 43 3.33 3.76 4.92
C VAL A 43 4.26 2.97 5.85
N LEU A 44 4.75 1.80 5.41
CA LEU A 44 5.83 1.07 6.10
C LEU A 44 7.22 1.65 5.85
N GLY A 45 7.36 2.67 4.98
CA GLY A 45 8.66 3.27 4.65
C GLY A 45 9.51 2.41 3.71
N TYR A 46 8.91 1.44 3.02
CA TYR A 46 9.60 0.54 2.09
C TYR A 46 9.71 1.17 0.69
N SER A 47 10.23 2.39 0.62
CA SER A 47 10.22 3.20 -0.60
C SER A 47 10.96 2.56 -1.78
N SER A 48 12.10 1.87 -1.54
CA SER A 48 12.83 1.21 -2.63
C SER A 48 12.06 0.02 -3.20
N TYR A 49 11.37 -0.76 -2.34
CA TYR A 49 10.53 -1.84 -2.81
C TYR A 49 9.23 -1.35 -3.46
N THR A 50 8.64 -0.27 -2.93
CA THR A 50 7.47 0.39 -3.54
C THR A 50 7.78 0.85 -4.97
N GLN A 51 8.96 1.45 -5.20
CA GLN A 51 9.41 1.83 -6.54
C GLN A 51 9.60 0.63 -7.47
N GLU A 52 10.07 -0.51 -6.95
CA GLU A 52 10.18 -1.76 -7.72
C GLU A 52 8.79 -2.26 -8.14
N LEU A 53 7.82 -2.30 -7.22
CA LEU A 53 6.43 -2.67 -7.52
C LEU A 53 5.80 -1.77 -8.60
N ILE A 54 5.99 -0.45 -8.48
CA ILE A 54 5.52 0.51 -9.50
C ILE A 54 6.16 0.23 -10.86
N SER A 55 7.47 -0.07 -10.89
CA SER A 55 8.16 -0.38 -12.14
C SER A 55 7.73 -1.71 -12.76
N GLU A 56 7.44 -2.73 -11.93
CA GLU A 56 6.97 -4.04 -12.38
C GLU A 56 5.53 -3.98 -12.91
N HIS A 57 4.70 -3.08 -12.36
CA HIS A 57 3.28 -2.92 -12.66
C HIS A 57 2.96 -1.54 -13.28
N LEU A 58 3.79 -1.07 -14.21
CA LEU A 58 3.73 0.29 -14.75
C LEU A 58 2.35 0.68 -15.30
N GLU A 59 1.64 -0.23 -15.97
CA GLU A 59 0.31 0.05 -16.50
C GLU A 59 -0.71 0.35 -15.38
N MET A 60 -0.64 -0.40 -14.27
CA MET A 60 -1.51 -0.17 -13.11
C MET A 60 -1.15 1.15 -12.41
N ALA A 61 0.15 1.45 -12.29
CA ALA A 61 0.63 2.71 -11.75
C ALA A 61 0.19 3.92 -12.58
N CYS A 62 0.22 3.82 -13.91
CA CYS A 62 -0.29 4.88 -14.78
C CYS A 62 -1.80 5.09 -14.59
N LYS A 63 -2.58 4.01 -14.47
CA LYS A 63 -4.03 4.10 -14.20
C LYS A 63 -4.34 4.76 -12.86
N GLU A 64 -3.56 4.45 -11.82
CA GLU A 64 -3.68 5.12 -10.53
C GLU A 64 -3.37 6.62 -10.65
N ALA A 65 -2.25 6.97 -11.28
CA ALA A 65 -1.85 8.37 -11.44
C ALA A 65 -2.92 9.19 -12.19
N GLU A 66 -3.46 8.66 -13.29
CA GLU A 66 -4.56 9.29 -14.03
C GLU A 66 -5.84 9.43 -13.20
N ARG A 67 -6.11 8.48 -12.30
CA ARG A 67 -7.26 8.57 -11.39
C ARG A 67 -7.03 9.66 -10.34
N THR A 68 -5.87 9.68 -9.71
CA THR A 68 -5.47 10.68 -8.71
C THR A 68 -5.51 12.10 -9.28
N ASP A 69 -5.06 12.31 -10.52
CA ASP A 69 -5.14 13.62 -11.18
C ASP A 69 -6.60 14.10 -11.33
N ARG A 70 -7.51 13.19 -11.69
CA ARG A 70 -8.95 13.50 -11.76
C ARG A 70 -9.55 13.77 -10.38
N GLU A 71 -9.19 12.97 -9.39
CA GLU A 71 -9.64 13.16 -7.99
C GLU A 71 -9.16 14.50 -7.42
N PHE A 72 -7.92 14.91 -7.74
CA PHE A 72 -7.40 16.22 -7.35
C PHE A 72 -8.20 17.38 -7.94
N ASP A 73 -8.66 17.27 -9.18
CA ASP A 73 -9.55 18.26 -9.79
C ASP A 73 -10.95 18.27 -9.16
N ILE A 74 -11.48 17.11 -8.77
CA ILE A 74 -12.75 17.00 -8.02
C ILE A 74 -12.63 17.70 -6.67
N LEU A 75 -11.56 17.42 -5.91
CA LEU A 75 -11.33 17.99 -4.57
C LEU A 75 -11.27 19.51 -4.55
N LYS A 76 -10.86 20.17 -5.66
CA LYS A 76 -10.90 21.64 -5.77
C LYS A 76 -12.32 22.21 -5.73
N GLY A 77 -13.30 21.46 -6.26
CA GLY A 77 -14.70 21.86 -6.30
C GLY A 77 -15.55 21.21 -5.21
N TYR A 78 -15.06 20.13 -4.61
CA TYR A 78 -15.76 19.32 -3.61
C TYR A 78 -14.75 18.76 -2.59
N PRO A 79 -14.34 19.56 -1.60
CA PRO A 79 -13.33 19.16 -0.62
C PRO A 79 -13.72 17.93 0.21
N GLU A 80 -15.02 17.71 0.44
CA GLU A 80 -15.55 16.59 1.23
C GLU A 80 -15.64 15.27 0.43
N TYR A 81 -15.26 15.26 -0.86
CA TYR A 81 -15.35 14.09 -1.75
C TYR A 81 -14.76 12.81 -1.14
N TYR A 82 -13.58 12.88 -0.52
CA TYR A 82 -12.95 11.69 0.08
C TYR A 82 -13.65 11.19 1.34
N GLU A 83 -14.28 12.09 2.09
CA GLU A 83 -15.09 11.71 3.26
C GLU A 83 -16.38 11.04 2.78
N ASP A 84 -17.09 11.65 1.83
CA ASP A 84 -18.36 11.13 1.31
C ASP A 84 -18.20 9.81 0.53
N GLU A 85 -17.07 9.61 -0.15
CA GLU A 85 -16.71 8.34 -0.80
C GLU A 85 -16.06 7.31 0.16
N ASN A 86 -15.93 7.63 1.44
CA ASN A 86 -15.33 6.77 2.48
C ASN A 86 -13.90 6.31 2.15
N VAL A 87 -13.12 7.15 1.46
CA VAL A 87 -11.74 6.83 1.04
C VAL A 87 -10.86 6.58 2.27
N TYR A 88 -10.99 7.43 3.30
CA TYR A 88 -10.23 7.28 4.54
C TYR A 88 -10.57 5.98 5.28
N GLU A 89 -11.85 5.65 5.40
CA GLU A 89 -12.28 4.39 6.03
C GLU A 89 -11.78 3.15 5.27
N GLN A 90 -11.75 3.22 3.94
CA GLN A 90 -11.21 2.16 3.11
C GLN A 90 -9.70 1.97 3.36
N ILE A 91 -8.94 3.06 3.43
CA ILE A 91 -7.51 3.05 3.73
C ILE A 91 -7.24 2.47 5.13
N ASP A 92 -7.98 2.94 6.15
CA ASP A 92 -7.86 2.43 7.51
C ASP A 92 -8.14 0.93 7.56
N LYS A 93 -9.16 0.47 6.83
CA LYS A 93 -9.49 -0.94 6.71
C LYS A 93 -8.35 -1.74 6.06
N TRP A 94 -7.71 -1.23 5.02
CA TRP A 94 -6.56 -1.91 4.40
C TRP A 94 -5.43 -2.12 5.39
N ILE A 95 -5.16 -1.12 6.23
CA ILE A 95 -4.11 -1.19 7.25
C ILE A 95 -4.47 -2.18 8.36
N GLU A 96 -5.68 -2.11 8.89
CA GLU A 96 -6.13 -3.05 9.93
C GLU A 96 -6.20 -4.50 9.42
N ASP A 97 -6.72 -4.72 8.21
CA ASP A 97 -6.76 -6.04 7.58
C ASP A 97 -5.34 -6.59 7.36
N PHE A 98 -4.37 -5.75 6.96
CA PHE A 98 -2.97 -6.14 6.85
C PHE A 98 -2.36 -6.50 8.21
N ILE A 99 -2.49 -5.63 9.21
CA ILE A 99 -1.93 -5.85 10.55
C ILE A 99 -2.53 -7.10 11.21
N SER A 100 -3.82 -7.38 10.99
CA SER A 100 -4.47 -8.59 11.51
C SER A 100 -3.83 -9.89 11.01
N GLN A 101 -3.20 -9.85 9.83
CA GLN A 101 -2.51 -10.98 9.20
C GLN A 101 -1.02 -11.08 9.61
N VAL A 102 -0.44 -9.98 10.09
CA VAL A 102 0.94 -9.95 10.59
C VAL A 102 1.05 -10.84 11.85
N PRO A 103 2.17 -11.56 12.05
CA PRO A 103 2.41 -12.33 13.27
C PRO A 103 2.15 -11.50 14.54
N PRO A 104 1.38 -11.99 15.53
CA PRO A 104 0.96 -11.20 16.70
C PRO A 104 2.10 -10.49 17.44
N ALA A 105 3.26 -11.13 17.53
CA ALA A 105 4.45 -10.58 18.17
C ALA A 105 5.05 -9.34 17.49
N LYS A 106 4.67 -9.06 16.24
CA LYS A 106 5.15 -7.91 15.45
C LYS A 106 4.07 -6.85 15.21
N GLN A 107 2.81 -7.10 15.59
CA GLN A 107 1.71 -6.19 15.23
C GLN A 107 1.89 -4.80 15.84
N ASP A 108 2.30 -4.72 17.11
CA ASP A 108 2.51 -3.44 17.79
C ASP A 108 3.72 -2.68 17.21
N ASP A 109 4.80 -3.39 16.85
CA ASP A 109 5.95 -2.81 16.17
C ASP A 109 5.54 -2.22 14.80
N ILE A 110 4.70 -2.93 14.04
CA ILE A 110 4.19 -2.45 12.75
C ILE A 110 3.26 -1.24 12.91
N ARG A 111 2.37 -1.25 13.90
CA ARG A 111 1.52 -0.08 14.22
C ARG A 111 2.36 1.15 14.52
N GLN A 112 3.39 0.98 15.36
CA GLN A 112 4.29 2.06 15.73
C GLN A 112 5.09 2.56 14.52
N LEU A 113 5.59 1.66 13.67
CA LEU A 113 6.30 2.01 12.45
C LEU A 113 5.44 2.83 11.48
N ILE A 114 4.18 2.41 11.26
CA ILE A 114 3.25 3.14 10.38
C ILE A 114 3.02 4.55 10.93
N LYS A 115 2.74 4.66 12.23
CA LYS A 115 2.53 5.95 12.90
C LYS A 115 3.73 6.89 12.74
N GLU A 116 4.94 6.38 12.97
CA GLU A 116 6.17 7.17 12.82
C GLU A 116 6.37 7.67 11.39
N ASN A 117 6.04 6.85 10.38
CA ASN A 117 6.22 7.23 8.99
C ASN A 117 5.14 8.18 8.47
N THR A 118 3.90 8.09 8.98
CA THR A 118 2.78 8.94 8.54
C THR A 118 2.73 10.28 9.27
N GLU A 119 3.22 10.39 10.52
CA GLU A 119 3.35 11.67 11.24
C GLU A 119 4.46 12.59 10.69
N ILE A 120 5.31 12.08 9.78
CA ILE A 120 6.40 12.84 9.13
C ILE A 120 5.93 13.56 7.84
N ILE A 121 4.73 13.26 7.33
CA ILE A 121 4.14 13.85 6.12
C ILE A 121 3.19 14.99 6.49
#